data_AF-A0A8J2T4X8-F1
#
_entry.id   AF-A0A8J2T4X8-F1
#
_cell.length_a   1.000
_cell.length_b   1.000
_cell.length_c   1.000
_cell.angle_alpha   90.00
_cell.angle_beta   90.00
_cell.angle_gamma   90.00
#
_symmetry.space_group_name_H-M   'P 1'
#
loop_
_entity.id
_entity.type
_entity.pdbx_description
1 polymer ?
#
loop_
_entity_poly.entity_id
_entity_poly.type
_entity_poly.pdbx_seq_one_letter_code
_entity_poly.pdbx_strand_id
1 'polypeptide(L)'
;MGCVASSPGSVENENDPFLQSQRANDAIEQSLQMGKQNDKNEIKLLLLGAGESGKSTVLKQLKLLHKGGFTHQERLQYSQVIWADAIQSMKILVIQARKLGIPLDCDDPLNNRELFECKRILLKAKALDHIDAGVAGGSDFLNDYVLKYSERHETKRRDQSTGQARAFDEDEQSWLLRDKSEDRAMSDETVVVEDKLDLQQIFRDLDEDSGNDQMFLKEQQLQQRQQQQLTNLDIANAIEQLWKKDKGIKQCFARSNEFQLEGSAPYYFDNILKFADRDYICSDEDILKGRVKTTGITESDFTIGSSKFKVLDAGGQRSERKKWIHCFEGITAVLFVLAMSEYDQMLFEDERVNRMQESIMLFDTLLNSKWFRNTPFILFLNKMDIFEEKVKRMPIRKFFPNYQGRVGDAEAGVKYFENMFLSLNRSNKPIYVKRTCATDTQTMKFVLTAVTDLITQQNLKKSGII
;
A
#
# COMPACT_ATOMS: atom_id res chain seq x y z
N MET A 1 0.52 -1.57 -88.94
CA MET A 1 1.16 -1.68 -87.61
C MET A 1 1.70 -0.31 -87.26
N GLY A 2 1.02 0.41 -86.39
CA GLY A 2 1.32 1.80 -86.06
C GLY A 2 0.91 2.08 -84.61
N CYS A 3 1.79 2.79 -83.91
CA CYS A 3 1.66 3.23 -82.53
C CYS A 3 0.36 4.02 -82.30
N VAL A 4 -0.25 3.84 -81.12
CA VAL A 4 -1.10 4.88 -80.52
C VAL A 4 -0.60 5.14 -79.10
N ALA A 5 -0.25 6.41 -78.90
CA ALA A 5 0.41 6.97 -77.75
C ALA A 5 -0.49 6.99 -76.49
N SER A 6 0.17 6.96 -75.35
CA SER A 6 -0.35 7.29 -74.03
C SER A 6 -0.93 8.71 -74.02
N SER A 7 -2.18 8.86 -73.59
CA SER A 7 -2.72 10.15 -73.16
C SER A 7 -2.59 10.28 -71.63
N PRO A 8 -2.01 11.37 -71.12
CA PRO A 8 -1.95 11.67 -69.70
C PRO A 8 -3.26 12.34 -69.29
N GLY A 9 -4.08 11.66 -68.49
CA GLY A 9 -5.34 12.25 -68.04
C GLY A 9 -6.37 11.26 -67.53
N SER A 10 -6.18 10.80 -66.30
CA SER A 10 -7.31 10.59 -65.41
C SER A 10 -6.88 11.08 -64.04
N VAL A 11 -7.47 12.19 -63.64
CA VAL A 11 -7.45 12.74 -62.29
C VAL A 11 -7.59 11.57 -61.32
N GLU A 12 -6.54 11.31 -60.53
CA GLU A 12 -6.61 10.39 -59.41
C GLU A 12 -7.76 10.86 -58.52
N ASN A 13 -8.83 10.08 -58.45
CA ASN A 13 -9.92 10.34 -57.51
C ASN A 13 -9.36 10.09 -56.10
N GLU A 14 -8.71 11.11 -55.51
CA GLU A 14 -8.29 11.14 -54.11
C GLU A 14 -9.46 10.95 -53.11
N ASN A 15 -10.70 10.96 -53.62
CA ASN A 15 -11.95 10.80 -52.89
C ASN A 15 -12.68 9.46 -53.15
N ASP A 16 -12.03 8.44 -53.72
CA ASP A 16 -12.63 7.10 -53.76
C ASP A 16 -12.75 6.53 -52.33
N PRO A 17 -13.99 6.29 -51.82
CA PRO A 17 -14.21 5.79 -50.47
C PRO A 17 -13.50 4.46 -50.20
N PHE A 18 -13.28 3.65 -51.24
CA PHE A 18 -12.57 2.37 -51.12
C PHE A 18 -11.07 2.57 -50.89
N LEU A 19 -10.43 3.46 -51.66
CA LEU A 19 -9.00 3.79 -51.50
C LEU A 19 -8.73 4.52 -50.18
N GLN A 20 -9.67 5.35 -49.71
CA GLN A 20 -9.57 6.00 -48.39
C GLN A 20 -9.69 4.98 -47.24
N SER A 21 -10.65 4.04 -47.34
CA SER A 21 -10.80 2.95 -46.37
C SER A 21 -9.57 2.04 -46.32
N GLN A 22 -9.00 1.71 -47.48
CA GLN A 22 -7.76 0.94 -47.56
C GLN A 22 -6.58 1.66 -46.94
N ARG A 23 -6.37 2.96 -47.24
CA ARG A 23 -5.33 3.77 -46.61
C ARG A 23 -5.51 3.90 -45.10
N ALA A 24 -6.76 4.04 -44.63
CA ALA A 24 -7.06 4.09 -43.20
C ALA A 24 -6.75 2.75 -42.53
N ASN A 25 -7.14 1.63 -43.13
CA ASN A 25 -6.82 0.29 -42.62
C ASN A 25 -5.31 0.03 -42.62
N ASP A 26 -4.59 0.38 -43.69
CA ASP A 26 -3.13 0.24 -43.78
C ASP A 26 -2.42 1.11 -42.73
N ALA A 27 -2.91 2.33 -42.50
CA ALA A 27 -2.38 3.21 -41.44
C ALA A 27 -2.65 2.65 -40.04
N ILE A 28 -3.82 2.05 -39.81
CA ILE A 28 -4.16 1.34 -38.57
C ILE A 28 -3.25 0.12 -38.39
N GLU A 29 -3.09 -0.71 -39.42
CA GLU A 29 -2.22 -1.89 -39.43
C GLU A 29 -0.77 -1.52 -39.13
N GLN A 30 -0.25 -0.46 -39.77
CA GLN A 30 1.09 0.08 -39.49
C GLN A 30 1.21 0.61 -38.05
N SER A 31 0.19 1.32 -37.56
CA SER A 31 0.16 1.80 -36.18
C SER A 31 0.13 0.66 -35.16
N LEU A 32 -0.61 -0.42 -35.47
CA LEU A 32 -0.68 -1.64 -34.66
C LEU A 32 0.63 -2.42 -34.70
N GLN A 33 1.31 -2.50 -35.85
CA GLN A 33 2.61 -3.14 -35.97
C GLN A 33 3.69 -2.36 -35.19
N MET A 34 3.73 -1.03 -35.33
CA MET A 34 4.62 -0.18 -34.52
C MET A 34 4.30 -0.29 -33.02
N GLY A 35 3.02 -0.34 -32.65
CA GLY A 35 2.58 -0.60 -31.27
C GLY A 35 3.09 -1.94 -30.75
N LYS A 36 2.90 -3.03 -31.50
CA LYS A 36 3.42 -4.37 -31.17
C LYS A 36 4.94 -4.40 -31.06
N GLN A 37 5.66 -3.62 -31.88
CA GLN A 37 7.12 -3.55 -31.82
C GLN A 37 7.60 -2.79 -30.58
N ASN A 38 6.91 -1.72 -30.21
CA ASN A 38 7.18 -0.96 -28.98
C ASN A 38 6.85 -1.78 -27.73
N ASP A 39 5.73 -2.51 -27.72
CA ASP A 39 5.33 -3.40 -26.63
C ASP A 39 6.33 -4.56 -26.43
N LYS A 40 6.94 -5.05 -27.51
CA LYS A 40 8.00 -6.08 -27.42
C LYS A 40 9.26 -5.59 -26.71
N ASN A 41 9.53 -4.29 -26.71
CA ASN A 41 10.70 -3.69 -26.07
C ASN A 41 10.38 -3.08 -24.69
N GLU A 42 9.11 -3.13 -24.26
CA GLU A 42 8.69 -2.65 -22.95
C GLU A 42 9.01 -3.68 -21.86
N ILE A 43 9.65 -3.22 -20.79
CA ILE A 43 9.96 -4.04 -19.62
C ILE A 43 8.83 -3.91 -18.61
N LYS A 44 8.07 -4.97 -18.38
CA LYS A 44 6.95 -5.01 -17.44
C LYS A 44 7.38 -5.59 -16.09
N LEU A 45 7.26 -4.79 -15.04
CA LEU A 45 7.61 -5.16 -13.67
C LEU A 45 6.36 -5.23 -12.80
N LEU A 46 6.19 -6.33 -12.10
CA LEU A 46 5.04 -6.53 -11.22
C LEU A 46 5.48 -6.47 -9.75
N LEU A 47 4.95 -5.51 -8.98
CA LEU A 47 5.20 -5.37 -7.55
C LEU A 47 4.16 -6.19 -6.77
N LEU A 48 4.62 -7.20 -6.05
CA LEU A 48 3.81 -8.07 -5.19
C LEU A 48 4.36 -8.11 -3.77
N GLY A 49 3.53 -8.59 -2.85
CA GLY A 49 3.88 -8.67 -1.43
C GLY A 49 2.67 -8.40 -0.54
N ALA A 50 2.74 -8.83 0.72
CA ALA A 50 1.67 -8.67 1.70
C ALA A 50 1.29 -7.19 1.91
N GLY A 51 0.15 -6.92 2.56
CA GLY A 51 -0.23 -5.59 2.99
C GLY A 51 0.88 -4.92 3.81
N GLU A 52 1.07 -3.62 3.67
CA GLU A 52 2.06 -2.82 4.43
C GLU A 52 3.55 -3.21 4.24
N SER A 53 3.86 -4.14 3.34
CA SER A 53 5.24 -4.56 3.04
C SER A 53 6.16 -3.45 2.49
N GLY A 54 5.58 -2.39 1.92
CA GLY A 54 6.31 -1.23 1.36
C GLY A 54 6.32 -1.12 -0.16
N LYS A 55 5.46 -1.86 -0.88
CA LYS A 55 5.32 -1.78 -2.36
C LYS A 55 5.11 -0.35 -2.86
N SER A 56 4.11 0.34 -2.33
CA SER A 56 3.79 1.72 -2.72
C SER A 56 4.93 2.68 -2.39
N THR A 57 5.71 2.41 -1.34
CA THR A 57 6.92 3.18 -1.02
C THR A 57 8.03 2.96 -2.06
N VAL A 58 8.21 1.73 -2.55
CA VAL A 58 9.12 1.45 -3.68
C VAL A 58 8.68 2.19 -4.95
N LEU A 59 7.37 2.22 -5.24
CA LEU A 59 6.83 2.97 -6.38
C LEU A 59 7.03 4.48 -6.23
N LYS A 60 6.82 5.02 -5.02
CA LYS A 60 7.12 6.42 -4.67
C LYS A 60 8.59 6.76 -4.91
N GLN A 61 9.52 5.87 -4.54
CA GLN A 61 10.95 6.06 -4.81
C GLN A 61 11.26 6.07 -6.31
N LEU A 62 10.68 5.15 -7.09
CA LEU A 62 10.81 5.18 -8.55
C LEU A 62 10.32 6.50 -9.14
N LYS A 63 9.23 7.05 -8.61
CA LYS A 63 8.70 8.35 -9.03
C LYS A 63 9.64 9.51 -8.69
N LEU A 64 10.18 9.53 -7.48
CA LEU A 64 11.18 10.52 -7.06
C LEU A 64 12.42 10.48 -7.95
N LEU A 65 12.94 9.29 -8.24
CA LEU A 65 14.20 9.12 -8.95
C LEU A 65 14.09 9.31 -10.47
N HIS A 66 12.92 9.00 -11.07
CA HIS A 66 12.80 8.89 -12.53
C HIS A 66 11.62 9.67 -13.14
N LYS A 67 10.75 10.30 -12.34
CA LYS A 67 9.58 11.05 -12.83
C LYS A 67 9.51 12.51 -12.35
N GLY A 68 10.63 13.06 -11.87
CA GLY A 68 10.69 14.45 -11.43
C GLY A 68 9.98 14.73 -10.10
N GLY A 69 9.67 13.68 -9.33
CA GLY A 69 9.10 13.78 -7.99
C GLY A 69 7.58 13.99 -7.94
N PHE A 70 7.11 14.59 -6.85
CA PHE A 70 5.70 14.80 -6.56
C PHE A 70 5.26 16.22 -6.88
N THR A 71 4.07 16.36 -7.48
CA THR A 71 3.49 17.65 -7.81
C THR A 71 3.03 18.39 -6.55
N HIS A 72 2.80 19.70 -6.66
CA HIS A 72 2.29 20.49 -5.54
C HIS A 72 0.93 19.97 -5.03
N GLN A 73 0.03 19.57 -5.94
CA GLN A 73 -1.26 19.00 -5.58
C GLN A 73 -1.12 17.68 -4.81
N GLU A 74 -0.22 16.79 -5.24
CA GLU A 74 0.04 15.54 -4.52
C GLU A 74 0.61 15.81 -3.12
N ARG A 75 1.49 16.79 -2.98
CA ARG A 75 2.03 17.19 -1.67
C ARG A 75 0.90 17.63 -0.74
N LEU A 76 -0.03 18.45 -1.22
CA LEU A 76 -1.19 18.87 -0.42
C LEU A 76 -2.08 17.69 -0.03
N GLN A 77 -2.31 16.73 -0.93
CA GLN A 77 -3.04 15.48 -0.63
C GLN A 77 -2.38 14.71 0.51
N TYR A 78 -1.08 14.47 0.41
CA TYR A 78 -0.35 13.74 1.44
C TYR A 78 -0.31 14.48 2.78
N SER A 79 -0.23 15.81 2.79
CA SER A 79 -0.32 16.59 4.04
C SER A 79 -1.60 16.26 4.82
N GLN A 80 -2.74 16.17 4.12
CA GLN A 80 -4.03 15.85 4.74
C GLN A 80 -4.07 14.41 5.28
N VAL A 81 -3.54 13.45 4.51
CA VAL A 81 -3.47 12.05 4.91
C VAL A 81 -2.63 11.89 6.18
N ILE A 82 -1.46 12.52 6.23
CA ILE A 82 -0.52 12.44 7.36
C ILE A 82 -1.13 13.03 8.61
N TRP A 83 -1.81 14.18 8.50
CA TRP A 83 -2.50 14.80 9.62
C TRP A 83 -3.54 13.86 10.24
N ALA A 84 -4.37 13.26 9.39
CA ALA A 84 -5.43 12.35 9.81
C ALA A 84 -4.86 11.08 10.45
N ASP A 85 -3.83 10.49 9.84
CA ASP A 85 -3.12 9.32 10.35
C ASP A 85 -2.44 9.59 11.70
N ALA A 86 -1.92 10.80 11.93
CA ALA A 86 -1.31 11.18 13.20
C ALA A 86 -2.35 11.22 14.34
N ILE A 87 -3.48 11.89 14.14
CA ILE A 87 -4.56 11.94 15.13
C ILE A 87 -5.03 10.53 15.46
N GLN A 88 -5.29 9.72 14.42
CA GLN A 88 -5.84 8.40 14.59
C GLN A 88 -4.86 7.43 15.25
N SER A 89 -3.56 7.51 14.91
CA SER A 89 -2.52 6.70 15.55
C SER A 89 -2.44 6.99 17.06
N MET A 90 -2.57 8.25 17.47
CA MET A 90 -2.56 8.60 18.90
C MET A 90 -3.83 8.10 19.61
N LYS A 91 -5.00 8.20 18.97
CA LYS A 91 -6.25 7.63 19.51
C LYS A 91 -6.14 6.12 19.71
N ILE A 92 -5.57 5.40 18.75
CA ILE A 92 -5.31 3.95 18.86
C ILE A 92 -4.45 3.65 20.09
N LEU A 93 -3.37 4.40 20.33
CA LEU A 93 -2.53 4.20 21.52
C LEU A 93 -3.32 4.36 22.83
N VAL A 94 -4.19 5.36 22.93
CA VAL A 94 -5.04 5.57 24.11
C VAL A 94 -6.01 4.41 24.32
N ILE A 95 -6.66 3.94 23.25
CA ILE A 95 -7.61 2.82 23.31
C ILE A 95 -6.89 1.52 23.68
N GLN A 96 -5.75 1.25 23.05
CA GLN A 96 -5.00 0.01 23.26
C GLN A 96 -4.34 -0.03 24.63
N ALA A 97 -3.90 1.10 25.18
CA ALA A 97 -3.42 1.16 26.55
C ALA A 97 -4.47 0.64 27.54
N ARG A 98 -5.74 1.04 27.38
CA ARG A 98 -6.85 0.52 28.19
C ARG A 98 -7.07 -0.98 28.01
N LYS A 99 -7.08 -1.47 26.76
CA LYS A 99 -7.22 -2.91 26.45
C LYS A 99 -6.10 -3.75 27.06
N LEU A 100 -4.88 -3.21 27.10
CA LEU A 100 -3.70 -3.86 27.68
C LEU A 100 -3.56 -3.66 29.20
N GLY A 101 -4.48 -2.93 29.84
CA GLY A 101 -4.43 -2.61 31.26
C GLY A 101 -3.25 -1.70 31.66
N ILE A 102 -2.74 -0.90 30.72
CA ILE A 102 -1.64 0.04 30.95
C ILE A 102 -2.26 1.36 31.48
N PRO A 103 -1.93 1.77 32.71
CA PRO A 103 -2.42 3.05 33.24
C PRO A 103 -1.80 4.21 32.45
N LEU A 104 -2.64 5.16 32.03
CA LEU A 104 -2.21 6.36 31.36
C LEU A 104 -2.09 7.52 32.35
N ASP A 105 -1.02 8.30 32.26
CA ASP A 105 -0.86 9.49 33.10
C ASP A 105 -1.98 10.51 32.80
N CYS A 106 -2.43 10.58 31.54
CA CYS A 106 -3.56 11.40 31.10
C CYS A 106 -4.95 10.94 31.57
N ASP A 107 -5.05 9.83 32.31
CA ASP A 107 -6.30 9.43 32.99
C ASP A 107 -6.47 10.07 34.37
N ASP A 108 -5.42 10.69 34.93
CA ASP A 108 -5.45 11.30 36.27
C ASP A 108 -5.65 12.83 36.19
N PRO A 109 -6.88 13.35 36.39
CA PRO A 109 -7.15 14.79 36.35
C PRO A 109 -6.60 15.57 37.57
N LEU A 110 -6.25 14.88 38.66
CA LEU A 110 -5.80 15.52 39.90
C LEU A 110 -4.29 15.78 39.85
N ASN A 111 -3.52 14.77 39.44
CA ASN A 111 -2.06 14.85 39.40
C ASN A 111 -1.53 15.28 38.03
N ASN A 112 -2.26 15.02 36.94
CA ASN A 112 -1.81 15.28 35.56
C ASN A 112 -2.86 16.08 34.75
N ARG A 113 -3.37 17.16 35.32
CA ARG A 113 -4.42 18.00 34.70
C ARG A 113 -4.10 18.43 33.26
N GLU A 114 -2.85 18.78 32.97
CA GLU A 114 -2.42 19.16 31.61
C GLU A 114 -2.61 18.02 30.60
N LEU A 115 -2.16 16.81 30.96
CA LEU A 115 -2.28 15.64 30.09
C LEU A 115 -3.73 15.17 29.95
N PHE A 116 -4.50 15.28 31.04
CA PHE A 116 -5.94 15.01 31.00
C PHE A 116 -6.67 15.91 30.00
N GLU A 117 -6.37 17.22 29.99
CA GLU A 117 -6.95 18.13 28.98
C GLU A 117 -6.43 17.84 27.57
N CYS A 118 -5.14 17.49 27.41
CA CYS A 118 -4.61 17.05 26.10
C CYS A 118 -5.38 15.83 25.56
N LYS A 119 -5.64 14.83 26.41
CA LYS A 119 -6.47 13.67 26.04
C LYS A 119 -7.88 14.09 25.62
N ARG A 120 -8.52 15.02 26.34
CA ARG A 120 -9.85 15.52 25.97
C ARG A 120 -9.86 16.25 24.62
N ILE A 121 -8.83 17.04 24.34
CA ILE A 121 -8.64 17.69 23.04
C ILE A 121 -8.52 16.63 21.94
N LEU A 122 -7.65 15.62 22.13
CA LEU A 122 -7.45 14.54 21.17
C LEU A 122 -8.75 13.77 20.89
N LEU A 123 -9.51 13.39 21.92
CA LEU A 123 -10.74 12.62 21.73
C LEU A 123 -11.81 13.43 20.98
N LYS A 124 -11.89 14.74 21.23
CA LYS A 124 -12.79 15.66 20.50
C LYS A 124 -12.32 15.98 19.08
N ALA A 125 -11.03 15.81 18.79
CA ALA A 125 -10.47 16.09 17.47
C ALA A 125 -11.10 15.13 16.45
N LYS A 126 -11.75 15.68 15.43
CA LYS A 126 -12.22 14.90 14.28
C LYS A 126 -11.15 14.98 13.21
N ALA A 127 -10.58 13.83 12.85
CA ALA A 127 -9.47 13.76 11.91
C ALA A 127 -9.79 14.35 10.53
N LEU A 128 -11.08 14.37 10.15
CA LEU A 128 -11.55 14.83 8.84
C LEU A 128 -12.11 16.27 8.84
N ASP A 129 -12.39 16.89 10.00
CA ASP A 129 -13.08 18.20 10.05
C ASP A 129 -12.28 19.34 9.42
N HIS A 130 -10.95 19.19 9.36
CA HIS A 130 -10.04 20.18 8.78
C HIS A 130 -9.42 19.71 7.47
N ILE A 131 -9.88 18.57 6.92
CA ILE A 131 -9.44 18.07 5.63
C ILE A 131 -10.29 18.67 4.53
N ASP A 132 -9.64 19.37 3.61
CA ASP A 132 -10.27 19.74 2.34
C ASP A 132 -10.38 18.48 1.46
N ALA A 133 -11.58 17.91 1.38
CA ALA A 133 -11.86 16.73 0.58
C ALA A 133 -11.59 16.94 -0.92
N GLY A 134 -11.75 18.16 -1.45
CA GLY A 134 -11.43 18.47 -2.84
C GLY A 134 -9.92 18.41 -3.09
N VAL A 135 -9.14 18.95 -2.16
CA VAL A 135 -7.68 18.88 -2.21
C VAL A 135 -7.16 17.47 -1.93
N ALA A 136 -7.80 16.71 -1.03
CA ALA A 136 -7.36 15.38 -0.59
C ALA A 136 -7.59 14.25 -1.62
N GLY A 137 -8.22 14.53 -2.77
CA GLY A 137 -8.48 13.54 -3.82
C GLY A 137 -9.94 13.14 -3.98
N GLY A 138 -10.87 13.93 -3.44
CA GLY A 138 -12.31 13.75 -3.60
C GLY A 138 -12.91 12.65 -2.73
N SER A 139 -14.03 12.07 -3.18
CA SER A 139 -14.74 11.00 -2.47
C SER A 139 -13.90 9.74 -2.27
N ASP A 140 -12.94 9.48 -3.16
CA ASP A 140 -12.12 8.27 -3.12
C ASP A 140 -11.17 8.26 -1.92
N PHE A 141 -10.58 9.41 -1.58
CA PHE A 141 -9.78 9.58 -0.37
C PHE A 141 -10.61 9.32 0.91
N LEU A 142 -11.82 9.87 0.97
CA LEU A 142 -12.71 9.68 2.12
C LEU A 142 -13.11 8.22 2.25
N ASN A 143 -13.42 7.54 1.14
CA ASN A 143 -13.74 6.12 1.13
C ASN A 143 -12.56 5.26 1.63
N ASP A 144 -11.35 5.51 1.15
CA ASP A 144 -10.15 4.78 1.60
C ASP A 144 -9.82 5.05 3.07
N TYR A 145 -10.00 6.29 3.53
CA TYR A 145 -9.81 6.66 4.93
C TYR A 145 -10.83 5.97 5.85
N VAL A 146 -12.11 5.98 5.46
CA VAL A 146 -13.19 5.31 6.20
C VAL A 146 -12.99 3.79 6.22
N LEU A 147 -12.62 3.18 5.10
CA LEU A 147 -12.30 1.74 5.03
C LEU A 147 -11.14 1.35 5.95
N LYS A 148 -10.18 2.26 6.16
CA LYS A 148 -9.02 2.03 7.04
C LYS A 148 -9.43 2.05 8.52
N TYR A 149 -10.32 2.94 8.94
CA TYR A 149 -10.57 3.24 10.35
C TYR A 149 -11.98 2.95 10.88
N SER A 150 -12.91 2.47 10.05
CA SER A 150 -14.24 2.07 10.51
C SER A 150 -14.22 0.71 11.23
N GLU A 151 -14.67 0.69 12.48
CA GLU A 151 -14.79 -0.51 13.33
C GLU A 151 -15.89 -1.48 12.87
N ARG A 152 -16.97 -0.99 12.24
CA ARG A 152 -18.02 -1.88 11.67
C ARG A 152 -17.51 -2.78 10.55
N HIS A 153 -16.41 -2.39 9.89
CA HIS A 153 -15.73 -3.23 8.93
C HIS A 153 -14.79 -4.26 9.59
N GLU A 154 -14.45 -4.14 10.88
CA GLU A 154 -13.59 -5.09 11.59
C GLU A 154 -14.22 -6.47 11.73
N THR A 155 -15.47 -6.53 12.19
CA THR A 155 -16.23 -7.78 12.32
C THR A 155 -16.45 -8.45 10.96
N LYS A 156 -16.83 -7.66 9.93
CA LYS A 156 -16.98 -8.17 8.55
C LYS A 156 -15.65 -8.68 7.98
N ARG A 157 -14.51 -8.01 8.23
CA ARG A 157 -13.17 -8.45 7.80
C ARG A 157 -12.79 -9.78 8.42
N ARG A 158 -13.08 -9.97 9.72
CA ARG A 158 -12.80 -11.21 10.44
C ARG A 158 -13.63 -12.37 9.90
N ASP A 159 -14.91 -12.15 9.65
CA ASP A 159 -15.81 -13.19 9.13
C ASP A 159 -15.51 -13.55 7.66
N GLN A 160 -14.94 -12.62 6.89
CA GLN A 160 -14.49 -12.86 5.51
C GLN A 160 -13.06 -13.44 5.41
N SER A 161 -12.29 -13.47 6.51
CA SER A 161 -10.96 -14.07 6.50
C SER A 161 -11.05 -15.59 6.50
N THR A 162 -10.58 -16.22 5.43
CA THR A 162 -10.50 -17.68 5.29
C THR A 162 -9.36 -18.30 6.10
N GLY A 163 -8.51 -17.48 6.76
CA GLY A 163 -7.30 -17.93 7.46
C GLY A 163 -6.19 -18.44 6.55
N GLN A 164 -6.44 -18.58 5.24
CA GLN A 164 -5.49 -19.11 4.27
C GLN A 164 -4.89 -17.98 3.41
N ALA A 165 -3.59 -18.05 3.15
CA ALA A 165 -2.87 -17.12 2.29
C ALA A 165 -3.13 -17.39 0.78
N ARG A 166 -4.34 -17.84 0.41
CA ARG A 166 -4.63 -18.17 -0.99
C ARG A 166 -4.63 -16.89 -1.81
N ALA A 167 -3.67 -16.80 -2.73
CA ALA A 167 -3.72 -15.79 -3.78
C ALA A 167 -4.72 -16.19 -4.86
N PHE A 168 -4.88 -17.50 -5.11
CA PHE A 168 -5.77 -18.10 -6.11
C PHE A 168 -6.25 -19.48 -5.62
N ASP A 169 -7.52 -19.83 -5.80
CA ASP A 169 -8.00 -21.20 -5.58
C ASP A 169 -7.62 -22.08 -6.78
N GLU A 170 -7.18 -23.32 -6.53
CA GLU A 170 -6.81 -24.27 -7.61
C GLU A 170 -8.00 -24.57 -8.54
N ASP A 171 -9.24 -24.49 -8.04
CA ASP A 171 -10.47 -24.74 -8.80
C ASP A 171 -10.87 -23.59 -9.75
N GLU A 172 -10.54 -22.33 -9.43
CA GLU A 172 -10.78 -21.19 -10.35
C GLU A 172 -9.90 -21.27 -11.61
N GLN A 173 -8.81 -22.04 -11.57
CA GLN A 173 -7.96 -22.26 -12.73
C GLN A 173 -8.63 -23.07 -13.84
N SER A 174 -9.65 -23.87 -13.51
CA SER A 174 -10.39 -24.67 -14.48
C SER A 174 -11.49 -23.87 -15.18
N TRP A 175 -12.03 -22.83 -14.54
CA TRP A 175 -13.13 -22.03 -15.11
C TRP A 175 -12.65 -21.09 -16.21
N LEU A 176 -11.43 -20.55 -16.10
CA LEU A 176 -10.80 -19.68 -17.09
C LEU A 176 -10.29 -20.40 -18.36
N LEU A 177 -10.23 -21.74 -18.35
CA LEU A 177 -9.79 -22.57 -19.48
C LEU A 177 -10.97 -23.21 -20.25
N ARG A 178 -12.22 -22.92 -19.88
CA ARG A 178 -13.39 -23.34 -20.67
C ARG A 178 -13.66 -22.31 -21.76
N ASP A 179 -13.48 -22.78 -22.99
CA ASP A 179 -13.57 -22.06 -24.24
C ASP A 179 -14.93 -21.39 -24.47
N LYS A 180 -14.90 -20.33 -25.28
CA LYS A 180 -16.02 -19.46 -25.70
C LYS A 180 -16.96 -20.15 -26.67
N SER A 181 -17.67 -21.17 -26.22
CA SER A 181 -18.75 -21.77 -27.01
C SER A 181 -19.76 -22.44 -26.11
N GLU A 182 -20.65 -21.66 -25.51
CA GLU A 182 -22.03 -22.06 -25.23
C GLU A 182 -22.80 -20.86 -24.66
N ASP A 183 -23.42 -20.09 -25.54
CA ASP A 183 -24.62 -19.34 -25.22
C ASP A 183 -25.69 -20.32 -24.75
N ARG A 184 -26.06 -20.28 -23.46
CA ARG A 184 -27.44 -20.53 -22.99
C ARG A 184 -27.60 -20.25 -21.49
N ALA A 185 -28.37 -19.20 -21.23
CA ALA A 185 -29.30 -18.99 -20.12
C ALA A 185 -29.15 -19.89 -18.87
N MET A 186 -28.62 -19.30 -17.80
CA MET A 186 -29.13 -19.54 -16.45
C MET A 186 -29.12 -18.21 -15.68
N SER A 187 -30.32 -17.72 -15.43
CA SER A 187 -30.63 -16.67 -14.47
C SER A 187 -30.26 -17.14 -13.06
N ASP A 188 -29.30 -16.47 -12.43
CA ASP A 188 -29.24 -16.40 -10.98
C ASP A 188 -28.93 -14.94 -10.63
N GLU A 189 -29.97 -14.22 -10.19
CA GLU A 189 -29.87 -12.86 -9.69
C GLU A 189 -29.14 -12.89 -8.34
N THR A 190 -27.81 -12.86 -8.37
CA THR A 190 -27.07 -12.31 -7.22
C THR A 190 -27.32 -10.82 -7.19
N VAL A 191 -28.26 -10.40 -6.33
CA VAL A 191 -28.53 -9.02 -5.98
C VAL A 191 -27.23 -8.38 -5.47
N VAL A 192 -26.58 -7.60 -6.32
CA VAL A 192 -25.54 -6.65 -5.91
C VAL A 192 -26.28 -5.52 -5.20
N VAL A 193 -26.34 -5.56 -3.87
CA VAL A 193 -26.80 -4.43 -3.08
C VAL A 193 -25.70 -3.37 -3.15
N GLU A 194 -25.84 -2.41 -4.07
CA GLU A 194 -25.15 -1.13 -3.99
C GLU A 194 -25.71 -0.34 -2.80
N ASP A 195 -25.20 -0.64 -1.61
CA ASP A 195 -25.43 0.20 -0.44
C ASP A 195 -24.65 1.50 -0.62
N LYS A 196 -25.37 2.58 -0.96
CA LYS A 196 -24.87 3.95 -0.77
C LYS A 196 -24.52 4.14 0.70
N LEU A 197 -23.21 4.16 0.99
CA LEU A 197 -22.65 4.40 2.32
C LEU A 197 -23.12 5.76 2.86
N ASP A 198 -23.93 5.74 3.93
CA ASP A 198 -24.36 6.94 4.65
C ASP A 198 -23.27 7.40 5.63
N LEU A 199 -22.49 8.39 5.18
CA LEU A 199 -21.41 9.03 5.92
C LEU A 199 -21.86 9.58 7.29
N GLN A 200 -23.13 9.96 7.46
CA GLN A 200 -23.63 10.50 8.75
C GLN A 200 -23.87 9.42 9.81
N GLN A 201 -24.06 8.18 9.40
CA GLN A 201 -24.25 7.05 10.31
C GLN A 201 -22.90 6.54 10.83
N ILE A 202 -21.84 6.64 10.02
CA ILE A 202 -20.47 6.23 10.33
C ILE A 202 -19.81 7.13 11.40
N PHE A 203 -20.10 8.44 11.38
CA PHE A 203 -19.62 9.36 12.43
C PHE A 203 -20.23 9.07 13.80
N ARG A 204 -21.47 8.58 13.85
CA ARG A 204 -22.14 8.21 15.11
C ARG A 204 -21.48 7.01 15.78
N ASP A 205 -21.05 6.02 14.99
CA ASP A 205 -20.45 4.79 15.53
C ASP A 205 -19.05 5.02 16.13
N LEU A 206 -18.28 5.98 15.59
CA LEU A 206 -16.99 6.39 16.15
C LEU A 206 -17.12 7.20 17.46
N ASP A 207 -18.30 7.76 17.72
CA ASP A 207 -18.61 8.52 18.94
C ASP A 207 -19.27 7.64 20.03
N GLU A 208 -19.88 6.50 19.67
CA GLU A 208 -20.69 5.67 20.58
C GLU A 208 -19.90 4.88 21.63
N ASP A 209 -18.60 4.60 21.44
CA ASP A 209 -17.77 3.96 22.49
C ASP A 209 -17.31 4.94 23.61
N SER A 210 -17.83 6.18 23.57
CA SER A 210 -17.81 7.11 24.72
C SER A 210 -18.86 6.76 25.79
N GLY A 211 -19.66 5.73 25.56
CA GLY A 211 -20.83 5.38 26.37
C GLY A 211 -20.59 4.35 27.47
N ASN A 212 -19.88 4.73 28.54
CA ASN A 212 -20.23 4.21 29.87
C ASN A 212 -19.89 5.11 31.07
N ASP A 213 -19.40 6.34 30.86
CA ASP A 213 -19.28 7.35 31.92
C ASP A 213 -20.58 8.17 32.08
N GLN A 214 -21.74 7.51 32.05
CA GLN A 214 -23.05 8.17 32.18
C GLN A 214 -23.45 8.50 33.63
N MET A 215 -22.59 8.30 34.63
CA MET A 215 -22.97 8.49 36.04
C MET A 215 -22.47 9.79 36.71
N PHE A 216 -22.11 10.84 35.96
CA PHE A 216 -21.78 12.15 36.56
C PHE A 216 -22.29 13.40 35.84
N LEU A 217 -23.12 13.26 34.81
CA LEU A 217 -23.61 14.40 34.00
C LEU A 217 -25.12 14.59 34.14
N LYS A 218 -25.57 14.94 35.34
CA LYS A 218 -26.91 15.50 35.54
C LYS A 218 -26.91 16.50 36.70
N GLU A 219 -26.32 17.67 36.47
CA GLU A 219 -26.74 18.96 37.05
C GLU A 219 -25.70 20.04 36.72
N GLN A 220 -25.83 20.62 35.52
CA GLN A 220 -25.72 22.07 35.27
C GLN A 220 -25.81 22.31 33.77
N GLN A 221 -27.06 22.43 33.32
CA GLN A 221 -27.39 22.95 32.01
C GLN A 221 -27.13 24.46 31.95
N LEU A 222 -26.76 24.93 30.76
CA LEU A 222 -27.08 26.27 30.21
C LEU A 222 -26.29 27.47 30.76
N GLN A 223 -25.03 27.59 30.35
CA GLN A 223 -24.48 28.91 29.99
C GLN A 223 -23.72 28.81 28.66
N GLN A 224 -24.11 29.68 27.74
CA GLN A 224 -23.53 29.89 26.41
C GLN A 224 -21.99 29.89 26.47
N ARG A 225 -21.34 28.89 25.88
CA ARG A 225 -19.97 29.03 25.39
C ARG A 225 -20.03 28.79 23.89
N GLN A 226 -19.65 29.80 23.12
CA GLN A 226 -19.16 29.63 21.76
C GLN A 226 -18.30 28.35 21.75
N GLN A 227 -18.66 27.34 20.95
CA GLN A 227 -17.75 26.25 20.69
C GLN A 227 -16.53 26.87 20.01
N GLN A 228 -15.49 27.19 20.78
CA GLN A 228 -14.18 27.47 20.22
C GLN A 228 -13.83 26.24 19.40
N GLN A 229 -13.84 26.38 18.07
CA GLN A 229 -13.34 25.35 17.19
C GLN A 229 -11.89 25.09 17.58
N LEU A 230 -11.58 23.85 17.92
CA LEU A 230 -10.22 23.41 18.20
C LEU A 230 -9.38 23.68 16.96
N THR A 231 -8.24 24.35 17.13
CA THR A 231 -7.32 24.58 16.01
C THR A 231 -6.42 23.37 15.80
N ASN A 232 -5.87 23.21 14.60
CA ASN A 232 -4.84 22.20 14.34
C ASN A 232 -3.65 22.34 15.32
N LEU A 233 -3.30 23.57 15.71
CA LEU A 233 -2.22 23.81 16.67
C LEU A 233 -2.57 23.28 18.06
N ASP A 234 -3.82 23.43 18.52
CA ASP A 234 -4.27 22.87 19.81
C ASP A 234 -4.17 21.35 19.83
N ILE A 235 -4.62 20.71 18.74
CA ILE A 235 -4.57 19.26 18.57
C ILE A 235 -3.12 18.76 18.53
N ALA A 236 -2.26 19.46 17.80
CA ALA A 236 -0.85 19.08 17.68
C ALA A 236 -0.10 19.23 18.99
N ASN A 237 -0.31 20.32 19.73
CA ASN A 237 0.23 20.50 21.07
C ASN A 237 -0.24 19.38 22.02
N ALA A 238 -1.51 18.98 21.94
CA ALA A 238 -2.03 17.88 22.74
C ALA A 238 -1.33 16.55 22.41
N ILE A 239 -1.21 16.21 21.14
CA ILE A 239 -0.50 15.00 20.68
C ILE A 239 0.96 15.02 21.11
N GLU A 240 1.65 16.14 20.93
CA GLU A 240 3.05 16.29 21.31
C GLU A 240 3.26 16.07 22.82
N GLN A 241 2.40 16.68 23.65
CA GLN A 241 2.49 16.53 25.10
C GLN A 241 2.20 15.10 25.56
N LEU A 242 1.16 14.47 25.01
CA LEU A 242 0.84 13.07 25.27
C LEU A 242 2.02 12.16 24.89
N TRP A 243 2.59 12.34 23.70
CA TRP A 243 3.73 11.55 23.23
C TRP A 243 4.99 11.74 24.08
N LYS A 244 5.32 12.98 24.45
CA LYS A 244 6.56 13.29 25.18
C LYS A 244 6.48 13.00 26.67
N LYS A 245 5.34 13.25 27.32
CA LYS A 245 5.22 13.25 28.79
C LYS A 245 4.51 12.02 29.36
N ASP A 246 3.54 11.42 28.65
CA ASP A 246 2.76 10.30 29.19
C ASP A 246 3.54 8.98 29.12
N LYS A 247 3.83 8.39 30.27
CA LYS A 247 4.60 7.13 30.36
C LYS A 247 3.77 5.94 29.89
N GLY A 248 2.47 5.93 30.15
CA GLY A 248 1.56 4.89 29.72
C GLY A 248 1.47 4.79 28.20
N ILE A 249 1.43 5.93 27.51
CA ILE A 249 1.46 5.98 26.03
C ILE A 249 2.76 5.38 25.49
N LYS A 250 3.92 5.74 26.07
CA LYS A 250 5.22 5.15 25.66
C LYS A 250 5.30 3.65 25.93
N GLN A 251 4.78 3.18 27.06
CA GLN A 251 4.70 1.77 27.40
C GLN A 251 3.78 1.01 26.43
N CYS A 252 2.63 1.58 26.08
CA CYS A 252 1.71 1.02 25.10
C CYS A 252 2.37 0.94 23.71
N PHE A 253 3.06 2.01 23.29
CA PHE A 253 3.78 2.02 22.02
C PHE A 253 4.89 0.97 21.96
N ALA A 254 5.61 0.72 23.06
CA ALA A 254 6.62 -0.34 23.14
C ALA A 254 6.04 -1.75 22.93
N ARG A 255 4.72 -1.92 23.12
CA ARG A 255 3.95 -3.15 22.88
C ARG A 255 3.11 -3.07 21.61
N SER A 256 3.40 -2.12 20.72
CA SER A 256 2.66 -1.92 19.46
C SER A 256 2.71 -3.10 18.48
N ASN A 257 3.55 -4.12 18.73
CA ASN A 257 3.50 -5.37 17.98
C ASN A 257 2.28 -6.24 18.35
N GLU A 258 1.61 -5.98 19.47
CA GLU A 258 0.44 -6.74 19.95
C GLU A 258 -0.88 -6.26 19.34
N PHE A 259 -0.88 -5.12 18.64
CA PHE A 259 -2.05 -4.53 18.00
C PHE A 259 -1.70 -3.86 16.68
N GLN A 260 -2.72 -3.38 15.96
CA GLN A 260 -2.53 -2.74 14.66
C GLN A 260 -2.23 -1.25 14.86
N LEU A 261 -0.99 -0.85 14.61
CA LEU A 261 -0.55 0.54 14.64
C LEU A 261 0.26 0.87 13.39
N GLU A 262 0.11 2.10 12.90
CA GLU A 262 0.88 2.59 11.77
C GLU A 262 2.38 2.63 12.08
N GLY A 263 3.21 2.07 11.19
CA GLY A 263 4.66 2.01 11.41
C GLY A 263 5.32 3.40 11.49
N SER A 264 4.76 4.38 10.79
CA SER A 264 5.23 5.77 10.80
C SER A 264 4.67 6.61 11.96
N ALA A 265 3.89 6.04 12.89
CA ALA A 265 3.30 6.78 14.00
C ALA A 265 4.30 7.63 14.82
N PRO A 266 5.49 7.12 15.21
CA PRO A 266 6.48 7.93 15.93
C PRO A 266 6.94 9.15 15.14
N TYR A 267 7.20 8.97 13.83
CA TYR A 267 7.57 10.06 12.93
C TYR A 267 6.48 11.12 12.91
N TYR A 268 5.22 10.72 12.91
CA TYR A 268 4.12 11.67 12.95
C TYR A 268 4.07 12.48 14.24
N PHE A 269 4.23 11.82 15.40
CA PHE A 269 4.17 12.49 16.69
C PHE A 269 5.36 13.42 16.91
N ASP A 270 6.56 13.02 16.47
CA ASP A 270 7.77 13.84 16.58
C ASP A 270 7.71 15.11 15.71
N ASN A 271 6.92 15.08 14.62
CA ASN A 271 6.76 16.18 13.67
C ASN A 271 5.37 16.84 13.69
N ILE A 272 4.53 16.55 14.69
CA ILE A 272 3.11 16.94 14.65
C ILE A 272 2.89 18.46 14.57
N LEU A 273 3.76 19.25 15.21
CA LEU A 273 3.70 20.72 15.16
C LEU A 273 3.99 21.25 13.74
N LYS A 274 4.90 20.62 13.00
CA LYS A 274 5.19 20.94 11.59
C LYS A 274 3.95 20.70 10.73
N PHE A 275 3.21 19.61 10.99
CA PHE A 275 2.02 19.25 10.21
C PHE A 275 0.79 20.10 10.53
N ALA A 276 0.78 20.76 11.68
CA ALA A 276 -0.30 21.66 12.08
C ALA A 276 -0.19 23.05 11.45
N ASP A 277 0.98 23.41 10.89
CA ASP A 277 1.20 24.68 10.24
C ASP A 277 0.32 24.81 9.00
N ARG A 278 -0.28 25.98 8.80
CA ARG A 278 -1.17 26.27 7.66
C ARG A 278 -0.41 26.37 6.35
N ASP A 279 0.87 26.76 6.40
CA ASP A 279 1.72 26.90 5.23
C ASP A 279 2.56 25.62 4.97
N TYR A 280 2.27 24.54 5.70
CA TYR A 280 2.98 23.27 5.55
C TYR A 280 2.72 22.63 4.18
N ILE A 281 3.83 22.34 3.49
CA ILE A 281 3.85 21.56 2.27
C ILE A 281 4.63 20.27 2.52
N CYS A 282 4.01 19.13 2.20
CA CYS A 282 4.59 17.81 2.37
C CYS A 282 5.93 17.66 1.64
N SER A 283 6.98 17.29 2.38
CA SER A 283 8.29 16.96 1.80
C SER A 283 8.31 15.56 1.21
N ASP A 284 9.37 15.23 0.48
CA ASP A 284 9.53 13.89 -0.09
C ASP A 284 9.62 12.80 0.99
N GLU A 285 10.28 13.11 2.11
CA GLU A 285 10.35 12.20 3.26
C GLU A 285 8.97 11.96 3.89
N ASP A 286 8.21 13.04 4.09
CA ASP A 286 6.85 12.97 4.62
C ASP A 286 5.97 12.07 3.73
N ILE A 287 6.05 12.22 2.40
CA ILE A 287 5.32 11.39 1.43
C ILE A 287 5.76 9.92 1.48
N LEU A 288 7.06 9.66 1.61
CA LEU A 288 7.60 8.30 1.72
C LEU A 288 7.15 7.59 3.00
N LYS A 289 7.03 8.34 4.11
CA LYS A 289 6.53 7.84 5.41
C LYS A 289 5.00 7.77 5.46
N GLY A 290 4.31 8.60 4.68
CA GLY A 290 2.85 8.67 4.60
C GLY A 290 2.24 7.40 4.01
N ARG A 291 1.16 6.91 4.63
CA ARG A 291 0.44 5.72 4.18
C ARG A 291 -0.87 6.05 3.50
N VAL A 292 -0.98 5.63 2.25
CA VAL A 292 -2.25 5.55 1.51
C VAL A 292 -2.47 4.09 1.16
N LYS A 293 -3.68 3.57 1.39
CA LYS A 293 -4.02 2.19 1.06
C LYS A 293 -4.17 2.08 -0.46
N THR A 294 -3.36 1.26 -1.11
CA THR A 294 -3.54 0.95 -2.53
C THR A 294 -4.69 -0.03 -2.71
N THR A 295 -5.69 0.37 -3.49
CA THR A 295 -6.80 -0.47 -3.95
C THR A 295 -6.64 -0.75 -5.45
N GLY A 296 -7.02 -1.96 -5.89
CA GLY A 296 -6.89 -2.35 -7.29
C GLY A 296 -5.45 -2.54 -7.78
N ILE A 297 -5.27 -2.34 -9.08
CA ILE A 297 -3.99 -2.40 -9.78
C ILE A 297 -3.76 -1.04 -10.43
N THR A 298 -2.60 -0.46 -10.17
CA THR A 298 -2.18 0.80 -10.80
C THR A 298 -1.00 0.52 -11.72
N GLU A 299 -1.03 1.09 -12.92
CA GLU A 299 0.08 1.02 -13.87
C GLU A 299 0.81 2.36 -13.89
N SER A 300 2.14 2.31 -13.98
CA SER A 300 2.97 3.50 -14.05
C SER A 300 4.13 3.30 -15.00
N ASP A 301 4.23 4.18 -15.99
CA ASP A 301 5.32 4.17 -16.96
C ASP A 301 6.52 4.97 -16.43
N PHE A 302 7.71 4.46 -16.66
CA PHE A 302 8.98 5.09 -16.31
C PHE A 302 9.96 4.94 -17.46
N THR A 303 10.72 6.00 -17.73
CA THR A 303 11.83 5.94 -18.69
C THR A 303 13.13 5.97 -17.90
N ILE A 304 13.86 4.86 -17.87
CA ILE A 304 15.12 4.73 -17.13
C ILE A 304 16.23 4.42 -18.15
N GLY A 305 17.12 5.39 -18.35
CA GLY A 305 18.10 5.33 -19.44
C GLY A 305 17.41 5.31 -20.80
N SER A 306 17.73 4.33 -21.64
CA SER A 306 17.10 4.11 -22.95
C SER A 306 15.88 3.18 -22.90
N SER A 307 15.59 2.57 -21.75
CA SER A 307 14.57 1.53 -21.63
C SER A 307 13.28 2.07 -21.03
N LYS A 308 12.14 1.61 -21.58
CA LYS A 308 10.81 1.90 -21.07
C LYS A 308 10.38 0.81 -20.10
N PHE A 309 10.07 1.21 -18.88
CA PHE A 309 9.60 0.35 -17.81
C PHE A 309 8.12 0.64 -17.55
N LYS A 310 7.30 -0.39 -17.55
CA LYS A 310 5.94 -0.34 -17.04
C LYS A 310 5.89 -1.09 -15.71
N VAL A 311 5.56 -0.38 -14.64
CA VAL A 311 5.52 -0.93 -13.29
C VAL A 311 4.07 -1.04 -12.85
N LEU A 312 3.66 -2.25 -12.49
CA LEU A 312 2.32 -2.57 -12.04
C LEU A 312 2.35 -2.74 -10.51
N ASP A 313 1.67 -1.88 -9.77
CA ASP A 313 1.51 -1.96 -8.31
C ASP A 313 0.12 -2.49 -7.98
N ALA A 314 0.08 -3.68 -7.37
CA ALA A 314 -1.14 -4.34 -6.96
C ALA A 314 -1.34 -4.24 -5.44
N GLY A 315 -2.57 -3.96 -5.01
CA GLY A 315 -2.94 -3.91 -3.60
C GLY A 315 -2.52 -5.18 -2.84
N GLY A 316 -1.85 -5.02 -1.68
CA GLY A 316 -1.26 -6.14 -0.93
C GLY A 316 -2.21 -6.90 0.00
N GLN A 317 -3.35 -6.29 0.32
CA GLN A 317 -4.33 -6.85 1.26
C GLN A 317 -5.04 -8.05 0.66
N ARG A 318 -5.53 -8.98 1.50
CA ARG A 318 -6.16 -10.21 1.02
C ARG A 318 -7.34 -9.95 0.07
N SER A 319 -8.14 -8.91 0.34
CA SER A 319 -9.28 -8.50 -0.52
C SER A 319 -8.87 -8.12 -1.94
N GLU A 320 -7.65 -7.63 -2.14
CA GLU A 320 -7.16 -7.12 -3.41
C GLU A 320 -6.52 -8.21 -4.28
N ARG A 321 -6.14 -9.36 -3.69
CA ARG A 321 -5.34 -10.39 -4.38
C ARG A 321 -6.08 -11.08 -5.53
N LYS A 322 -7.41 -11.17 -5.45
CA LYS A 322 -8.24 -11.71 -6.54
C LYS A 322 -8.04 -10.94 -7.85
N LYS A 323 -7.69 -9.66 -7.76
CA LYS A 323 -7.47 -8.79 -8.94
C LYS A 323 -6.11 -9.05 -9.61
N TRP A 324 -5.15 -9.65 -8.91
CA TRP A 324 -3.76 -9.78 -9.37
C TRP A 324 -3.62 -10.57 -10.67
N ILE A 325 -4.49 -11.56 -10.91
CA ILE A 325 -4.39 -12.38 -12.13
C ILE A 325 -4.52 -11.55 -13.42
N HIS A 326 -5.19 -10.39 -13.35
CA HIS A 326 -5.37 -9.49 -14.49
C HIS A 326 -4.09 -8.79 -14.94
N CYS A 327 -3.01 -8.83 -14.15
CA CYS A 327 -1.73 -8.19 -14.49
C CYS A 327 -0.57 -9.19 -14.64
N PHE A 328 -0.83 -10.48 -14.73
CA PHE A 328 0.23 -11.51 -14.79
C PHE A 328 0.76 -11.77 -16.20
N GLU A 329 0.03 -11.36 -17.24
CA GLU A 329 0.41 -11.61 -18.62
C GLU A 329 1.58 -10.71 -19.05
N GLY A 330 2.59 -11.32 -19.68
CA GLY A 330 3.71 -10.59 -20.29
C GLY A 330 4.66 -9.91 -19.29
N ILE A 331 4.62 -10.29 -18.00
CA ILE A 331 5.54 -9.73 -16.99
C ILE A 331 6.98 -10.19 -17.22
N THR A 332 7.90 -9.24 -17.29
CA THR A 332 9.33 -9.47 -17.48
C THR A 332 10.00 -9.98 -16.19
N ALA A 333 9.66 -9.40 -15.04
CA ALA A 333 10.15 -9.80 -13.72
C ALA A 333 9.15 -9.45 -12.60
N VAL A 334 9.14 -10.26 -11.54
CA VAL A 334 8.34 -10.00 -10.34
C VAL A 334 9.23 -9.41 -9.24
N LEU A 335 8.86 -8.24 -8.72
CA LEU A 335 9.45 -7.65 -7.53
C LEU A 335 8.58 -8.00 -6.31
N PHE A 336 9.05 -8.93 -5.50
CA PHE A 336 8.36 -9.30 -4.27
C PHE A 336 8.94 -8.52 -3.08
N VAL A 337 8.11 -7.71 -2.42
CA VAL A 337 8.49 -6.91 -1.25
C VAL A 337 8.09 -7.63 0.03
N LEU A 338 9.09 -7.95 0.84
CA LEU A 338 8.94 -8.58 2.16
C LEU A 338 9.27 -7.57 3.25
N ALA A 339 8.38 -7.37 4.23
CA ALA A 339 8.71 -6.56 5.40
C ALA A 339 9.40 -7.42 6.48
N MET A 340 10.71 -7.24 6.65
CA MET A 340 11.51 -7.99 7.60
C MET A 340 11.08 -7.72 9.05
N SER A 341 10.63 -6.51 9.36
CA SER A 341 10.27 -6.07 10.70
C SER A 341 8.95 -6.63 11.26
N GLU A 342 8.21 -7.44 10.49
CA GLU A 342 6.85 -7.91 10.83
C GLU A 342 6.83 -9.36 11.35
N TYR A 343 7.98 -9.92 11.72
CA TYR A 343 8.09 -11.28 12.25
C TYR A 343 7.34 -11.50 13.59
N ASP A 344 7.04 -10.44 14.32
CA ASP A 344 6.40 -10.43 15.63
C ASP A 344 4.97 -9.85 15.60
N GLN A 345 4.40 -9.64 14.42
CA GLN A 345 3.10 -9.01 14.22
C GLN A 345 2.08 -9.96 13.61
N MET A 346 0.80 -9.71 13.91
CA MET A 346 -0.33 -10.43 13.33
C MET A 346 -0.97 -9.64 12.18
N LEU A 347 -1.65 -10.32 11.27
CA LEU A 347 -2.34 -9.66 10.16
C LEU A 347 -3.47 -8.77 10.66
N PHE A 348 -3.74 -7.73 9.88
CA PHE A 348 -4.87 -6.84 10.10
C PHE A 348 -6.21 -7.55 9.84
N GLU A 349 -6.24 -8.43 8.83
CA GLU A 349 -7.43 -9.17 8.44
C GLU A 349 -7.68 -10.40 9.33
N ASP A 350 -6.64 -10.94 9.98
CA ASP A 350 -6.73 -12.11 10.86
C ASP A 350 -5.66 -12.08 11.96
N GLU A 351 -6.07 -11.72 13.18
CA GLU A 351 -5.18 -11.59 14.34
C GLU A 351 -4.54 -12.92 14.79
N ARG A 352 -4.94 -14.06 14.20
CA ARG A 352 -4.36 -15.37 14.51
C ARG A 352 -3.16 -15.71 13.63
N VAL A 353 -2.98 -15.00 12.52
CA VAL A 353 -1.97 -15.32 11.50
C VAL A 353 -0.83 -14.32 11.58
N ASN A 354 0.39 -14.82 11.76
CA ASN A 354 1.59 -14.00 11.76
C ASN A 354 1.90 -13.44 10.36
N ARG A 355 2.26 -12.16 10.27
CA ARG A 355 2.48 -11.45 9.00
C ARG A 355 3.65 -12.00 8.17
N MET A 356 4.73 -12.41 8.83
CA MET A 356 5.87 -13.04 8.15
C MET A 356 5.50 -14.43 7.63
N GLN A 357 4.74 -15.22 8.39
CA GLN A 357 4.22 -16.52 7.92
C GLN A 357 3.27 -16.36 6.72
N GLU A 358 2.38 -15.38 6.74
CA GLU A 358 1.55 -15.02 5.59
C GLU A 358 2.41 -14.71 4.36
N SER A 359 3.47 -13.93 4.54
CA SER A 359 4.37 -13.56 3.45
C SER A 359 5.12 -14.76 2.87
N ILE A 360 5.51 -15.72 3.71
CA ILE A 360 6.12 -16.99 3.30
C ILE A 360 5.14 -17.80 2.44
N MET A 361 3.90 -17.98 2.91
CA MET A 361 2.87 -18.74 2.18
C MET A 361 2.51 -18.06 0.85
N LEU A 362 2.37 -16.73 0.86
CA LEU A 362 2.11 -15.94 -0.34
C LEU A 362 3.23 -16.09 -1.36
N PHE A 363 4.49 -16.01 -0.91
CA PHE A 363 5.65 -16.17 -1.78
C PHE A 363 5.72 -17.57 -2.37
N ASP A 364 5.50 -18.64 -1.58
CA ASP A 364 5.46 -20.03 -2.08
C ASP A 364 4.42 -20.20 -3.20
N THR A 365 3.21 -19.67 -2.99
CA THR A 365 2.12 -19.74 -3.97
C THR A 365 2.46 -19.01 -5.27
N LEU A 366 3.02 -17.79 -5.18
CA LEU A 366 3.40 -17.01 -6.37
C LEU A 366 4.58 -17.62 -7.10
N LEU A 367 5.64 -17.96 -6.37
CA LEU A 367 6.89 -18.45 -6.92
C LEU A 367 6.67 -19.75 -7.70
N ASN A 368 5.80 -20.62 -7.21
CA ASN A 368 5.50 -21.92 -7.80
C ASN A 368 4.26 -21.92 -8.71
N SER A 369 3.69 -20.75 -9.00
CA SER A 369 2.55 -20.59 -9.93
C SER A 369 2.94 -20.85 -11.39
N LYS A 370 1.98 -21.38 -12.16
CA LYS A 370 2.11 -21.60 -13.62
C LYS A 370 2.38 -20.30 -14.38
N TRP A 371 1.82 -19.19 -13.92
CA TRP A 371 1.93 -17.87 -14.55
C TRP A 371 3.37 -17.36 -14.57
N PHE A 372 4.16 -17.69 -13.54
CA PHE A 372 5.52 -17.18 -13.38
C PHE A 372 6.59 -18.23 -13.62
N ARG A 373 6.27 -19.35 -14.29
CA ARG A 373 7.19 -20.50 -14.45
C ARG A 373 8.59 -20.08 -14.93
N ASN A 374 8.64 -19.18 -15.91
CA ASN A 374 9.89 -18.68 -16.53
C ASN A 374 10.17 -17.20 -16.18
N THR A 375 9.51 -16.67 -15.16
CA THR A 375 9.63 -15.26 -14.75
C THR A 375 10.57 -15.16 -13.55
N PRO A 376 11.68 -14.41 -13.64
CA PRO A 376 12.61 -14.21 -12.53
C PRO A 376 11.95 -13.44 -11.38
N PHE A 377 12.38 -13.73 -10.16
CA PHE A 377 11.95 -13.00 -8.96
C PHE A 377 13.08 -12.15 -8.41
N ILE A 378 12.72 -10.96 -7.94
CA ILE A 378 13.59 -10.08 -7.18
C ILE A 378 12.94 -9.93 -5.81
N LEU A 379 13.62 -10.43 -4.78
CA LEU A 379 13.14 -10.42 -3.40
C LEU A 379 13.73 -9.20 -2.67
N PHE A 380 12.88 -8.24 -2.34
CA PHE A 380 13.24 -7.10 -1.50
C PHE A 380 12.98 -7.42 -0.03
N LEU A 381 14.06 -7.51 0.75
CA LEU A 381 14.01 -7.58 2.20
C LEU A 381 13.92 -6.15 2.73
N ASN A 382 12.71 -5.64 2.86
CA ASN A 382 12.40 -4.25 3.22
C ASN A 382 12.26 -4.04 4.74
N LYS A 383 12.27 -2.78 5.17
CA LYS A 383 12.20 -2.34 6.58
C LYS A 383 13.38 -2.87 7.41
N MET A 384 14.56 -2.92 6.79
CA MET A 384 15.79 -3.39 7.41
C MET A 384 16.21 -2.53 8.61
N ASP A 385 16.02 -1.22 8.51
CA ASP A 385 16.22 -0.24 9.58
C ASP A 385 15.42 -0.60 10.84
N ILE A 386 14.13 -0.90 10.68
CA ILE A 386 13.25 -1.28 11.79
C ILE A 386 13.61 -2.68 12.30
N PHE A 387 13.92 -3.62 11.39
CA PHE A 387 14.29 -4.98 11.75
C PHE A 387 15.53 -5.03 12.65
N GLU A 388 16.61 -4.32 12.27
CA GLU A 388 17.89 -4.29 12.99
C GLU A 388 17.74 -3.77 14.42
N GLU A 389 16.90 -2.77 14.67
CA GLU A 389 16.60 -2.29 16.02
C GLU A 389 15.66 -3.24 16.78
N LYS A 390 14.65 -3.80 16.10
CA LYS A 390 13.62 -4.63 16.74
C LYS A 390 14.20 -5.94 17.28
N VAL A 391 15.09 -6.61 16.53
CA VAL A 391 15.68 -7.91 16.95
C VAL A 391 16.51 -7.83 18.23
N LYS A 392 16.99 -6.63 18.60
CA LYS A 392 17.72 -6.39 19.86
C LYS A 392 16.80 -6.50 21.08
N ARG A 393 15.52 -6.18 20.90
CA ARG A 393 14.51 -6.11 21.99
C ARG A 393 13.51 -7.26 21.93
N MET A 394 13.21 -7.75 20.73
CA MET A 394 12.23 -8.80 20.47
C MET A 394 12.92 -10.00 19.81
N PRO A 395 13.27 -11.06 20.56
CA PRO A 395 13.97 -12.22 19.99
C PRO A 395 13.13 -12.97 18.96
N ILE A 396 13.67 -13.19 17.75
CA ILE A 396 13.01 -13.93 16.65
C ILE A 396 12.51 -15.31 17.12
N ARG A 397 13.29 -16.00 17.97
CA ARG A 397 12.97 -17.34 18.49
C ARG A 397 11.62 -17.43 19.23
N LYS A 398 11.09 -16.31 19.74
CA LYS A 398 9.76 -16.24 20.36
C LYS A 398 8.63 -16.54 19.37
N PHE A 399 8.81 -16.16 18.10
CA PHE A 399 7.81 -16.32 17.03
C PHE A 399 8.20 -17.41 16.03
N PHE A 400 9.50 -17.70 15.90
CA PHE A 400 10.05 -18.73 15.04
C PHE A 400 10.95 -19.67 15.87
N PRO A 401 10.39 -20.70 16.54
CA PRO A 401 11.12 -21.55 17.49
C PRO A 401 12.35 -22.27 16.89
N ASN A 402 12.33 -22.51 15.58
CA ASN A 402 13.42 -23.16 14.84
C ASN A 402 14.61 -22.23 14.58
N TYR A 403 14.51 -20.93 14.90
CA TYR A 403 15.62 -19.99 14.78
C TYR A 403 16.68 -20.26 15.86
N GLN A 404 17.90 -20.56 15.41
CA GLN A 404 19.05 -20.89 16.28
C GLN A 404 20.08 -19.77 16.39
N GLY A 405 19.85 -18.61 15.75
CA GLY A 405 20.77 -17.48 15.83
C GLY A 405 20.78 -16.82 17.22
N ARG A 406 21.81 -16.04 17.48
CA ARG A 406 21.97 -15.33 18.77
C ARG A 406 20.91 -14.21 18.90
N VAL A 407 20.53 -13.91 20.13
CA VAL A 407 19.62 -12.79 20.43
C VAL A 407 20.30 -11.47 20.03
N GLY A 408 19.58 -10.60 19.32
CA GLY A 408 20.10 -9.32 18.82
C GLY A 408 20.98 -9.41 17.58
N ASP A 409 21.26 -10.61 17.05
CA ASP A 409 22.03 -10.78 15.81
C ASP A 409 21.11 -10.61 14.59
N ALA A 410 21.10 -9.38 14.05
CA ALA A 410 20.30 -9.05 12.87
C ALA A 410 20.75 -9.82 11.63
N GLU A 411 22.06 -10.02 11.44
CA GLU A 411 22.59 -10.68 10.25
C GLU A 411 22.20 -12.16 10.21
N ALA A 412 22.26 -12.84 11.36
CA ALA A 412 21.76 -14.21 11.49
C ALA A 412 20.24 -14.29 11.21
N GLY A 413 19.48 -13.28 11.66
CA GLY A 413 18.05 -13.16 11.39
C GLY A 413 17.74 -12.99 9.91
N VAL A 414 18.47 -12.11 9.22
CA VAL A 414 18.33 -11.91 7.77
C VAL A 414 18.62 -13.20 7.02
N LYS A 415 19.75 -13.85 7.29
CA LYS A 415 20.12 -15.12 6.63
C LYS A 415 19.09 -16.21 6.87
N TYR A 416 18.50 -16.27 8.06
CA TYR A 416 17.47 -17.25 8.38
C TYR A 416 16.23 -17.08 7.49
N PHE A 417 15.68 -15.87 7.41
CA PHE A 417 14.52 -15.61 6.54
C PHE A 417 14.88 -15.70 5.06
N GLU A 418 16.04 -15.19 4.64
CA GLU A 418 16.52 -15.31 3.27
C GLU A 418 16.57 -16.79 2.82
N ASN A 419 17.21 -17.66 3.61
CA ASN A 419 17.29 -19.08 3.33
C ASN A 419 15.90 -19.74 3.29
N MET A 420 15.01 -19.33 4.20
CA MET A 420 13.64 -19.84 4.23
C MET A 420 12.91 -19.52 2.92
N PHE A 421 12.96 -18.28 2.44
CA PHE A 421 12.33 -17.88 1.18
C PHE A 421 12.98 -18.55 -0.04
N LEU A 422 14.31 -18.64 -0.08
CA LEU A 422 15.02 -19.30 -1.18
C LEU A 422 14.72 -20.79 -1.26
N SER A 423 14.50 -21.47 -0.12
CA SER A 423 14.18 -22.89 -0.07
C SER A 423 12.81 -23.25 -0.67
N LEU A 424 11.91 -22.26 -0.84
CA LEU A 424 10.59 -22.46 -1.46
C LEU A 424 10.66 -22.65 -2.98
N ASN A 425 11.81 -22.39 -3.60
CA ASN A 425 11.97 -22.42 -5.04
C ASN A 425 12.06 -23.84 -5.61
N ARG A 426 10.95 -24.38 -6.11
CA ARG A 426 10.89 -25.75 -6.66
C ARG A 426 11.36 -25.85 -8.11
N SER A 427 11.43 -24.72 -8.81
CA SER A 427 11.68 -24.66 -10.26
C SER A 427 13.08 -24.16 -10.61
N ASN A 428 13.95 -23.96 -9.59
CA ASN A 428 15.32 -23.47 -9.75
C ASN A 428 15.46 -22.21 -10.60
N LYS A 429 14.41 -21.38 -10.69
CA LYS A 429 14.45 -20.10 -11.40
C LYS A 429 15.30 -19.09 -10.60
N PRO A 430 15.94 -18.11 -11.25
CA PRO A 430 16.78 -17.15 -10.55
C PRO A 430 15.95 -16.29 -9.59
N ILE A 431 16.42 -16.18 -8.34
CA ILE A 431 15.89 -15.26 -7.32
C ILE A 431 17.01 -14.32 -6.91
N TYR A 432 16.81 -13.01 -7.07
CA TYR A 432 17.77 -11.99 -6.69
C TYR A 432 17.34 -11.31 -5.40
N VAL A 433 18.12 -11.47 -4.34
CA VAL A 433 17.81 -10.89 -3.04
C VAL A 433 18.47 -9.52 -2.92
N LYS A 434 17.72 -8.51 -2.47
CA LYS A 434 18.21 -7.17 -2.15
C LYS A 434 17.66 -6.73 -0.81
N ARG A 435 18.55 -6.26 0.06
CA ARG A 435 18.19 -5.61 1.33
C ARG A 435 17.81 -4.17 1.03
N THR A 436 16.66 -3.72 1.54
CA THR A 436 16.12 -2.41 1.23
C THR A 436 15.63 -1.70 2.49
N CYS A 437 15.77 -0.38 2.46
CA CYS A 437 15.00 0.54 3.28
C CYS A 437 14.26 1.44 2.29
N ALA A 438 12.99 1.15 2.03
CA ALA A 438 12.24 1.87 1.00
C ALA A 438 12.10 3.37 1.30
N THR A 439 12.32 3.82 2.54
CA THR A 439 12.32 5.24 2.89
C THR A 439 13.67 5.93 2.70
N ASP A 440 14.76 5.18 2.52
CA ASP A 440 16.09 5.74 2.23
C ASP A 440 16.31 5.86 0.71
N THR A 441 16.22 7.09 0.21
CA THR A 441 16.39 7.41 -1.21
C THR A 441 17.78 7.09 -1.74
N GLN A 442 18.84 7.21 -0.94
CA GLN A 442 20.20 6.93 -1.41
C GLN A 442 20.37 5.43 -1.64
N THR A 443 20.02 4.62 -0.65
CA THR A 443 20.07 3.16 -0.77
C THR A 443 19.15 2.68 -1.90
N MET A 444 17.93 3.21 -1.99
CA MET A 444 16.99 2.81 -3.04
C MET A 444 17.47 3.19 -4.44
N LYS A 445 18.18 4.30 -4.61
CA LYS A 445 18.81 4.64 -5.90
C LYS A 445 19.76 3.53 -6.36
N PHE A 446 20.68 3.09 -5.49
CA PHE A 446 21.61 2.02 -5.84
C PHE A 446 20.91 0.67 -6.09
N VAL A 447 19.92 0.32 -5.26
CA VAL A 447 19.19 -0.94 -5.42
C VAL A 447 18.39 -0.94 -6.73
N LEU A 448 17.67 0.14 -7.03
CA LEU A 448 16.84 0.22 -8.25
C LEU A 448 17.70 0.26 -9.50
N THR A 449 18.82 0.99 -9.51
CA THR A 449 19.78 0.94 -10.63
C THR A 449 20.29 -0.49 -10.86
N ALA A 450 20.72 -1.20 -9.80
CA ALA A 450 21.18 -2.58 -9.93
C ALA A 450 20.09 -3.54 -10.44
N VAL A 451 18.84 -3.31 -10.06
CA VAL A 451 17.67 -4.08 -10.53
C VAL A 451 17.39 -3.79 -12.00
N THR A 452 17.35 -2.52 -12.38
CA THR A 452 17.20 -2.07 -13.78
C THR A 452 18.27 -2.67 -14.67
N ASP A 453 19.55 -2.61 -14.28
CA ASP A 453 20.66 -3.16 -15.05
C ASP A 453 20.52 -4.68 -15.23
N LEU A 454 20.17 -5.38 -14.15
CA LEU A 454 19.95 -6.83 -14.17
C LEU A 454 18.82 -7.22 -15.13
N ILE A 455 17.69 -6.51 -15.09
CA ILE A 455 16.54 -6.81 -15.94
C ILE A 455 16.86 -6.49 -17.41
N THR A 456 17.52 -5.35 -17.66
CA THR A 456 17.92 -4.96 -19.01
C THR A 456 18.90 -5.97 -19.60
N GLN A 457 19.90 -6.43 -18.84
CA GLN A 457 20.82 -7.48 -19.30
C GLN A 457 20.09 -8.80 -19.60
N GLN A 458 19.13 -9.21 -18.77
CA GLN A 458 18.34 -10.41 -19.05
C GLN A 458 17.46 -10.26 -20.29
N ASN A 459 16.89 -9.08 -20.50
CA ASN A 459 16.07 -8.81 -21.67
C ASN A 459 16.92 -8.85 -22.95
N LEU A 460 18.08 -8.20 -22.94
CA LEU A 460 19.03 -8.21 -24.07
C LEU A 460 19.49 -9.63 -24.42
N LYS A 461 19.76 -10.48 -23.41
CA LYS A 461 20.06 -11.92 -23.63
C LYS A 461 18.90 -12.67 -24.26
N LYS A 462 17.66 -12.43 -23.80
CA LYS A 462 16.45 -13.05 -24.38
C LYS A 462 16.22 -12.60 -25.83
N SER A 463 16.57 -11.36 -26.17
CA SER A 463 16.49 -10.83 -27.53
C SER A 463 17.61 -11.32 -28.45
N GLY A 464 18.63 -12.04 -27.93
CA GLY A 464 19.77 -12.53 -28.71
C GLY A 464 20.75 -11.44 -29.15
N ILE A 465 20.72 -10.27 -28.51
CA ILE A 465 21.62 -9.13 -28.82
C ILE A 465 23.00 -9.33 -28.14
N ILE A 466 23.04 -10.07 -27.03
CA ILE A 466 24.26 -10.39 -26.26
C ILE A 466 24.30 -11.86 -25.83
#